data_AF-H2CG08-F1
#
_entry.id   AF-H2CG08-F1
#
_cell.length_a   1.000
_cell.length_b   1.000
_cell.length_c   1.000
_cell.angle_alpha   90.00
_cell.angle_beta   90.00
_cell.angle_gamma   90.00
#
_symmetry.space_group_name_H-M   'P 1'
#
loop_
_entity.id
_entity.type
_entity.pdbx_description
1 polymer ?
#
loop_
_entity_poly.entity_id
_entity_poly.type
_entity_poly.pdbx_seq_one_letter_code
_entity_poly.pdbx_strand_id
1 'polypeptide(L)'
;MVQRTYLCSLITLLLFAGPFFVGPTSLFAQSPDEPQPAPEKPAWWDRSIPAPHRGSISPNKAALLGIVPGLGQAALGNYGTAMFQFGLFSGSIASAGTLASKDDYIEFEDRRVTYDLEEVLLGRELARQGVLYSDNALYTMAPFSLETAYDRQMRMIKDGKIAETNPLVEYGEYNRTNTRTEMAGAYGLMAQSTIFYSVYSSYRDAGAGRHDERIEELLIAPFQWKYLSSPWVYVPLAVLAGAIGSSGPYNDTTLVNDRFMNDGTREFLTVYQSMNAAVAEEAFFRGYMNHTLSRRHGPFTGGLISGTLFGLAHLQGGAPVGSVLPQTMYGYYFAFMQHKNGGDIREGIALHFWWDVIIFAYQFQAYKADRRHSRSKMEVNFMPISYTMRF
;
A
#
# COMPACT_ATOMS: atom_id res chain seq x y z
N MET A 1 -7.88 -10.51 -16.17
CA MET A 1 -6.48 -10.29 -16.60
C MET A 1 -5.66 -9.45 -15.60
N VAL A 2 -6.31 -8.72 -14.70
CA VAL A 2 -5.75 -7.88 -13.62
C VAL A 2 -4.84 -8.64 -12.63
N GLN A 3 -5.08 -9.94 -12.39
CA GLN A 3 -4.29 -10.80 -11.49
C GLN A 3 -2.81 -11.02 -11.92
N ARG A 4 -2.44 -10.78 -13.18
CA ARG A 4 -1.07 -11.06 -13.68
C ARG A 4 -0.07 -9.93 -13.39
N THR A 5 -0.52 -8.69 -13.26
CA THR A 5 0.37 -7.54 -13.06
C THR A 5 0.88 -7.46 -11.62
N TYR A 6 0.02 -7.81 -10.65
CA TYR A 6 0.33 -7.78 -9.21
C TYR A 6 1.29 -8.89 -8.78
N LEU A 7 1.17 -10.07 -9.41
CA LEU A 7 2.08 -11.17 -9.17
C LEU A 7 3.48 -10.86 -9.72
N CYS A 8 3.60 -10.16 -10.86
CA CYS A 8 4.89 -9.81 -11.44
C CYS A 8 5.67 -8.79 -10.61
N SER A 9 5.06 -7.71 -10.11
CA SER A 9 5.78 -6.71 -9.28
C SER A 9 6.26 -7.30 -7.94
N LEU A 10 5.44 -8.14 -7.29
CA LEU A 10 5.81 -8.84 -6.06
C LEU A 10 6.89 -9.91 -6.32
N ILE A 11 6.75 -10.71 -7.40
CA ILE A 11 7.77 -11.70 -7.81
C ILE A 11 9.08 -11.01 -8.19
N THR A 12 9.06 -9.86 -8.87
CA THR A 12 10.28 -9.10 -9.19
C THR A 12 10.97 -8.61 -7.91
N LEU A 13 10.24 -8.06 -6.95
CA LEU A 13 10.81 -7.63 -5.66
C LEU A 13 11.38 -8.81 -4.85
N LEU A 14 10.74 -9.97 -4.90
CA LEU A 14 11.14 -11.20 -4.20
C LEU A 14 12.29 -11.95 -4.88
N LEU A 15 12.40 -11.87 -6.22
CA LEU A 15 13.51 -12.45 -6.99
C LEU A 15 14.82 -11.68 -6.76
N PHE A 16 14.77 -10.37 -6.49
CA PHE A 16 15.95 -9.59 -6.10
C PHE A 16 16.44 -9.85 -4.67
N ALA A 17 15.60 -10.44 -3.79
CA ALA A 17 15.97 -10.83 -2.43
C ALA A 17 16.54 -12.28 -2.32
N GLY A 18 16.53 -13.05 -3.42
CA GLY A 18 17.08 -14.42 -3.57
C GLY A 18 18.38 -14.48 -4.39
N PRO A 19 19.14 -15.59 -4.39
CA PRO A 19 20.60 -15.57 -4.37
C PRO A 19 21.26 -15.38 -5.74
N PHE A 20 21.42 -14.14 -6.20
CA PHE A 20 22.28 -13.84 -7.34
C PHE A 20 23.09 -12.57 -7.11
N PHE A 21 24.07 -12.62 -6.22
CA PHE A 21 25.27 -11.78 -6.32
C PHE A 21 26.43 -12.55 -5.68
N VAL A 22 27.14 -13.32 -6.51
CA VAL A 22 28.51 -13.73 -6.24
C VAL A 22 29.37 -12.64 -6.88
N GLY A 23 29.79 -11.67 -6.08
CA GLY A 23 30.73 -10.62 -6.45
C GLY A 23 32.09 -10.87 -5.80
N PRO A 24 33.20 -10.43 -6.41
CA PRO A 24 34.52 -11.02 -6.24
C PRO A 24 35.14 -10.66 -4.88
N THR A 25 35.87 -11.64 -4.35
CA THR A 25 36.73 -11.52 -3.19
C THR A 25 37.84 -10.49 -3.43
N SER A 26 38.05 -9.65 -2.42
CA SER A 26 39.29 -8.98 -2.03
C SER A 26 40.00 -8.10 -3.05
N LEU A 27 40.11 -6.81 -2.72
CA LEU A 27 41.28 -5.99 -3.01
C LEU A 27 41.18 -4.74 -2.12
N PHE A 28 41.80 -4.79 -0.93
CA PHE A 28 42.46 -3.66 -0.25
C PHE A 28 43.13 -4.23 1.01
N ALA A 29 44.43 -4.47 0.92
CA ALA A 29 45.29 -4.64 2.08
C ALA A 29 45.56 -3.25 2.67
N GLN A 30 45.20 -3.04 3.93
CA GLN A 30 45.65 -1.90 4.74
C GLN A 30 46.40 -2.43 5.97
N SER A 31 47.36 -1.63 6.42
CA SER A 31 48.45 -1.92 7.36
C SER A 31 48.01 -2.28 8.79
N PRO A 32 48.91 -2.86 9.61
CA PRO A 32 48.58 -3.34 10.94
C PRO A 32 48.67 -2.20 11.96
N ASP A 33 47.58 -1.48 12.15
CA ASP A 33 47.33 -0.76 13.40
C ASP A 33 46.39 -1.60 14.27
N GLU A 34 46.65 -1.62 15.57
CA GLU A 34 45.96 -2.43 16.59
C GLU A 34 44.45 -2.53 16.36
N PRO A 35 43.87 -3.75 16.39
CA PRO A 35 42.43 -3.90 16.25
C PRO A 35 41.75 -3.24 17.45
N GLN A 36 41.15 -2.07 17.22
CA GLN A 36 40.10 -1.60 18.11
C GLN A 36 39.06 -2.71 18.24
N PRO A 37 38.61 -3.05 19.46
CA PRO A 37 37.56 -4.03 19.63
C PRO A 37 36.36 -3.57 18.80
N ALA A 38 35.92 -4.42 17.89
CA ALA A 38 34.72 -4.18 17.10
C ALA A 38 33.58 -3.81 18.07
N PRO A 39 32.77 -2.78 17.75
CA PRO A 39 31.65 -2.41 18.61
C PRO A 39 30.82 -3.66 18.91
N GLU A 40 30.57 -3.90 20.20
CA GLU A 40 29.80 -5.06 20.65
C GLU A 40 28.52 -5.15 19.84
N LYS A 41 28.38 -6.26 19.11
CA LYS A 41 27.17 -6.57 18.36
C LYS A 41 26.01 -6.58 19.36
N PRO A 42 24.92 -5.82 19.14
CA PRO A 42 23.84 -5.75 20.10
C PRO A 42 23.24 -7.15 20.33
N ALA A 43 22.76 -7.44 21.54
CA ALA A 43 22.40 -8.79 22.00
C ALA A 43 21.38 -9.57 21.13
N TRP A 44 20.66 -8.93 20.20
CA TRP A 44 19.79 -9.58 19.22
C TRP A 44 20.52 -10.03 17.95
N TRP A 45 21.70 -9.48 17.67
CA TRP A 45 22.60 -9.84 16.58
C TRP A 45 23.27 -11.20 16.80
N ASP A 46 23.51 -11.55 18.07
CA ASP A 46 24.23 -12.76 18.49
C ASP A 46 23.29 -13.90 18.94
N ARG A 47 21.97 -13.72 18.81
CA ARG A 47 21.04 -14.83 18.87
C ARG A 47 21.13 -15.58 17.55
N SER A 48 22.13 -16.46 17.46
CA SER A 48 22.08 -17.62 16.58
C SER A 48 20.66 -18.17 16.65
N ILE A 49 19.96 -18.15 15.51
CA ILE A 49 18.72 -18.92 15.36
C ILE A 49 19.08 -20.31 15.90
N PRO A 50 18.39 -20.84 16.93
CA PRO A 50 18.64 -22.21 17.36
C PRO A 50 18.68 -23.06 16.11
N ALA A 51 19.80 -23.76 15.87
CA ALA A 51 20.00 -24.47 14.62
C ALA A 51 18.71 -25.25 14.34
N PRO A 52 18.07 -25.05 13.16
CA PRO A 52 16.76 -25.62 12.89
C PRO A 52 16.82 -27.10 13.28
N HIS A 53 15.90 -27.54 14.16
CA HIS A 53 15.77 -28.96 14.51
C HIS A 53 15.83 -29.74 13.19
N ARG A 54 16.71 -30.74 13.08
CA ARG A 54 16.86 -31.54 11.84
C ARG A 54 15.47 -31.95 11.35
N GLY A 55 15.02 -31.38 10.23
CA GLY A 55 13.65 -31.53 9.70
C GLY A 55 12.80 -30.24 9.64
N SER A 56 13.26 -29.11 10.19
CA SER A 56 12.54 -27.82 10.16
C SER A 56 12.91 -26.96 8.97
N ILE A 57 11.91 -26.24 8.44
CA ILE A 57 12.03 -25.34 7.28
C ILE A 57 12.81 -24.10 7.69
N SER A 58 13.77 -23.66 6.88
CA SER A 58 14.52 -22.43 7.19
C SER A 58 13.60 -21.20 7.14
N PRO A 59 13.87 -20.16 7.95
CA PRO A 59 12.98 -18.99 8.02
C PRO A 59 12.71 -18.31 6.68
N ASN A 60 13.72 -18.14 5.83
CA ASN A 60 13.52 -17.56 4.49
C ASN A 60 12.68 -18.47 3.57
N LYS A 61 12.77 -19.80 3.72
CA LYS A 61 11.90 -20.72 2.98
C LYS A 61 10.46 -20.65 3.50
N ALA A 62 10.28 -20.56 4.82
CA ALA A 62 8.96 -20.37 5.41
C ALA A 62 8.32 -19.04 4.96
N ALA A 63 9.10 -17.96 4.92
CA ALA A 63 8.69 -16.65 4.40
C ALA A 63 8.25 -16.73 2.93
N LEU A 64 9.04 -17.40 2.08
CA LEU A 64 8.72 -17.62 0.67
C LEU A 64 7.42 -18.41 0.50
N LEU A 65 7.22 -19.47 1.28
CA LEU A 65 5.95 -20.20 1.29
C LEU A 65 4.79 -19.32 1.78
N GLY A 66 5.05 -18.41 2.73
CA GLY A 66 4.09 -17.44 3.25
C GLY A 66 3.54 -16.45 2.22
N ILE A 67 4.13 -16.35 1.01
CA ILE A 67 3.56 -15.57 -0.11
C ILE A 67 2.17 -16.08 -0.47
N VAL A 68 1.97 -17.41 -0.40
CA VAL A 68 0.64 -18.00 -0.46
C VAL A 68 0.09 -18.01 0.96
N PRO A 69 -0.93 -17.18 1.28
CA PRO A 69 -1.37 -17.03 2.66
C PRO A 69 -1.71 -18.36 3.33
N GLY A 70 -1.08 -18.59 4.49
CA GLY A 70 -1.23 -19.80 5.28
C GLY A 70 -0.33 -20.97 4.90
N LEU A 71 0.27 -21.02 3.70
CA LEU A 71 1.10 -22.15 3.28
C LEU A 71 2.38 -22.27 4.11
N GLY A 72 3.05 -21.15 4.40
CA GLY A 72 4.22 -21.12 5.28
C GLY A 72 3.91 -21.65 6.69
N GLN A 73 2.77 -21.25 7.25
CA GLN A 73 2.29 -21.71 8.56
C GLN A 73 1.91 -23.20 8.54
N ALA A 74 1.25 -23.68 7.49
CA ALA A 74 0.92 -25.10 7.35
C ALA A 74 2.18 -25.96 7.27
N ALA A 75 3.21 -25.48 6.57
CA ALA A 75 4.49 -26.17 6.45
C ALA A 75 5.27 -26.22 7.78
N LEU A 76 4.98 -25.32 8.71
CA LEU A 76 5.47 -25.32 10.09
C LEU A 76 4.59 -26.14 11.06
N GLY A 77 3.47 -26.71 10.59
CA GLY A 77 2.51 -27.46 11.41
C GLY A 77 1.46 -26.60 12.12
N ASN A 78 1.43 -25.28 11.88
CA ASN A 78 0.49 -24.34 12.50
C ASN A 78 -0.82 -24.25 11.71
N TYR A 79 -1.57 -25.36 11.63
CA TYR A 79 -2.75 -25.46 10.76
C TYR A 79 -3.87 -24.46 11.08
N GLY A 80 -4.05 -24.09 12.35
CA GLY A 80 -5.05 -23.08 12.75
C GLY A 80 -4.76 -21.71 12.15
N THR A 81 -3.52 -21.23 12.32
CA THR A 81 -3.04 -19.98 11.71
C THR A 81 -3.07 -20.06 10.19
N ALA A 82 -2.68 -21.20 9.62
CA ALA A 82 -2.72 -21.43 8.18
C ALA A 82 -4.13 -21.28 7.59
N MET A 83 -5.11 -21.95 8.20
CA MET A 83 -6.52 -21.86 7.79
C MET A 83 -7.06 -20.44 7.93
N PHE A 84 -6.73 -19.76 9.03
CA PHE A 84 -7.16 -18.38 9.23
C PHE A 84 -6.63 -17.44 8.15
N GLN A 85 -5.32 -17.49 7.87
CA GLN A 85 -4.69 -16.64 6.83
C GLN A 85 -5.22 -16.97 5.43
N PHE A 86 -5.35 -18.25 5.09
CA PHE A 86 -5.90 -18.66 3.80
C PHE A 86 -7.37 -18.25 3.65
N GLY A 87 -8.17 -18.42 4.70
CA GLY A 87 -9.58 -18.03 4.74
C GLY A 87 -9.77 -16.52 4.61
N LEU A 88 -8.99 -15.73 5.35
CA LEU A 88 -9.03 -14.27 5.28
C LEU A 88 -8.64 -13.78 3.88
N PHE A 89 -7.57 -14.31 3.30
CA PHE A 89 -7.14 -13.99 1.95
C PHE A 89 -8.21 -14.35 0.91
N SER A 90 -8.68 -15.61 0.92
CA SER A 90 -9.62 -16.11 -0.08
C SER A 90 -10.97 -15.42 0.02
N GLY A 91 -11.47 -15.19 1.24
CA GLY A 91 -12.70 -14.45 1.50
C GLY A 91 -12.60 -13.00 1.04
N SER A 92 -11.46 -12.35 1.25
CA SER A 92 -11.22 -10.97 0.81
C SER A 92 -11.16 -10.87 -0.71
N ILE A 93 -10.42 -11.75 -1.40
CA ILE A 93 -10.39 -11.79 -2.88
C ILE A 93 -11.78 -12.08 -3.46
N ALA A 94 -12.51 -13.04 -2.89
CA ALA A 94 -13.87 -13.36 -3.34
C ALA A 94 -14.83 -12.19 -3.15
N SER A 95 -14.72 -11.47 -2.02
CA SER A 95 -15.53 -10.28 -1.74
C SER A 95 -15.20 -9.14 -2.70
N ALA A 96 -13.91 -8.86 -2.91
CA ALA A 96 -13.45 -7.88 -3.89
C ALA A 96 -13.97 -8.20 -5.29
N GLY A 97 -13.84 -9.46 -5.74
CA GLY A 97 -14.34 -9.90 -7.05
C GLY A 97 -15.85 -9.82 -7.20
N THR A 98 -16.60 -10.13 -6.13
CA THR A 98 -18.07 -10.02 -6.11
C THR A 98 -18.54 -8.57 -6.19
N LEU A 99 -17.81 -7.64 -5.59
CA LEU A 99 -18.12 -6.21 -5.67
C LEU A 99 -17.71 -5.64 -7.03
N ALA A 100 -16.59 -6.11 -7.59
CA ALA A 100 -16.10 -5.68 -8.90
C ALA A 100 -16.96 -6.19 -10.07
N SER A 101 -17.71 -7.27 -9.90
CA SER A 101 -18.60 -7.82 -10.95
C SER A 101 -19.95 -7.12 -11.09
N LYS A 102 -20.19 -6.05 -10.31
CA LYS A 102 -21.46 -5.32 -10.35
C LYS A 102 -21.42 -4.18 -11.37
N ASP A 103 -22.56 -3.91 -11.98
CA ASP A 103 -22.72 -2.93 -13.09
C ASP A 103 -22.32 -1.49 -12.74
N ASP A 104 -22.31 -1.13 -11.45
CA ASP A 104 -21.92 0.19 -10.96
C ASP A 104 -20.47 0.23 -10.43
N TYR A 105 -19.70 -0.84 -10.54
CA TYR A 105 -18.27 -0.82 -10.23
C TYR A 105 -17.52 0.08 -11.23
N ILE A 106 -16.61 0.90 -10.72
CA ILE A 106 -15.81 1.81 -11.56
C ILE A 106 -14.45 1.17 -11.79
N GLU A 107 -14.24 0.72 -13.02
CA GLU A 107 -12.97 0.17 -13.49
C GLU A 107 -11.84 1.19 -13.36
N PHE A 108 -10.62 0.68 -13.15
CA PHE A 108 -9.48 1.52 -12.82
C PHE A 108 -9.21 2.60 -13.88
N GLU A 109 -9.35 2.26 -15.16
CA GLU A 109 -9.15 3.17 -16.29
C GLU A 109 -10.20 4.28 -16.33
N ASP A 110 -11.37 4.07 -15.73
CA ASP A 110 -12.48 5.01 -15.68
C ASP A 110 -12.50 5.85 -14.39
N ARG A 111 -11.59 5.56 -13.46
CA ARG A 111 -11.46 6.35 -12.23
C ARG A 111 -10.86 7.70 -12.55
N ARG A 112 -9.73 7.78 -13.26
CA ARG A 112 -9.12 9.08 -13.57
C ARG A 112 -9.90 9.80 -14.66
N VAL A 113 -10.37 11.01 -14.34
CA VAL A 113 -11.09 11.89 -15.25
C VAL A 113 -10.44 13.26 -15.23
N THR A 114 -10.11 13.75 -16.42
CA THR A 114 -9.58 15.10 -16.63
C THR A 114 -10.69 15.94 -17.24
N TYR A 115 -11.05 17.04 -16.58
CA TYR A 115 -12.01 18.01 -17.09
C TYR A 115 -11.25 19.20 -17.66
N ASP A 116 -10.95 19.13 -18.96
CA ASP A 116 -10.59 20.30 -19.77
C ASP A 116 -11.84 20.77 -20.52
N LEU A 117 -12.22 22.05 -20.34
CA LEU A 117 -13.37 22.64 -21.01
C LEU A 117 -13.28 22.49 -22.52
N GLU A 118 -12.07 22.66 -23.08
CA GLU A 118 -11.85 22.62 -24.52
C GLU A 118 -12.06 21.20 -25.04
N GLU A 119 -11.54 20.18 -24.34
CA GLU A 119 -11.74 18.77 -24.71
C GLU A 119 -13.21 18.31 -24.54
N VAL A 120 -13.90 18.77 -23.49
CA VAL A 120 -15.32 18.46 -23.25
C VAL A 120 -16.21 19.10 -24.33
N LEU A 121 -15.94 20.36 -24.69
CA LEU A 121 -16.65 21.07 -25.76
C LEU A 121 -16.34 20.48 -27.14
N LEU A 122 -15.08 20.11 -27.39
CA LEU A 122 -14.64 19.45 -28.63
C LEU A 122 -15.30 18.08 -28.78
N GLY A 123 -15.28 17.24 -27.74
CA GLY A 123 -15.92 15.93 -27.75
C GLY A 123 -17.43 16.03 -28.01
N ARG A 124 -18.09 17.04 -27.43
CA ARG A 124 -19.51 17.33 -27.69
C ARG A 124 -19.77 17.78 -29.12
N GLU A 125 -18.96 18.68 -29.66
CA GLU A 125 -19.15 19.20 -31.01
C GLU A 125 -18.87 18.11 -32.07
N LEU A 126 -17.85 17.26 -31.86
CA LEU A 126 -17.59 16.09 -32.72
C LEU A 126 -18.77 15.11 -32.73
N ALA A 127 -19.40 14.87 -31.58
CA ALA A 127 -20.62 14.05 -31.48
C ALA A 127 -21.82 14.72 -32.17
N ARG A 128 -21.98 16.03 -32.01
CA ARG A 128 -23.07 16.82 -32.65
C ARG A 128 -22.94 16.86 -34.17
N GLN A 129 -21.71 16.87 -34.67
CA GLN A 129 -21.38 16.87 -36.10
C GLN A 129 -21.48 15.48 -36.74
N GLY A 130 -21.83 14.44 -35.97
CA GLY A 130 -22.01 13.10 -36.51
C GLY A 130 -20.74 12.49 -37.10
N VAL A 131 -19.56 12.95 -36.64
CA VAL A 131 -18.25 12.42 -37.04
C VAL A 131 -18.03 11.09 -36.31
N LEU A 132 -18.83 10.10 -36.69
CA LEU A 132 -18.83 8.73 -36.20
C LEU A 132 -18.11 7.87 -37.24
N TYR A 133 -17.03 7.21 -36.83
CA TYR A 133 -16.50 6.05 -37.57
C TYR A 133 -16.81 4.79 -36.77
N SER A 134 -17.38 3.81 -37.49
CA SER A 134 -17.74 2.51 -36.95
C SER A 134 -16.52 1.62 -36.71
N ASP A 135 -16.74 0.62 -35.88
CA ASP A 135 -15.80 -0.41 -35.45
C ASP A 135 -15.01 -1.03 -36.61
N ASN A 136 -13.69 -1.03 -36.48
CA ASN A 136 -12.83 -1.89 -37.28
C ASN A 136 -12.58 -3.19 -36.52
N ALA A 137 -13.09 -4.30 -37.08
CA ALA A 137 -13.05 -5.67 -36.55
C ALA A 137 -11.63 -6.28 -36.41
N LEU A 138 -10.57 -5.49 -36.52
CA LEU A 138 -9.18 -5.94 -36.39
C LEU A 138 -8.61 -5.76 -34.97
N TYR A 139 -9.30 -5.01 -34.09
CA TYR A 139 -8.82 -4.71 -32.73
C TYR A 139 -9.27 -5.71 -31.65
N THR A 140 -10.19 -6.62 -31.99
CA THR A 140 -10.67 -7.70 -31.11
C THR A 140 -9.67 -8.86 -30.91
N MET A 141 -8.44 -8.74 -31.42
CA MET A 141 -7.39 -9.75 -31.26
C MET A 141 -6.19 -9.31 -30.39
N ALA A 142 -6.21 -8.11 -29.80
CA ALA A 142 -5.13 -7.64 -28.94
C ALA A 142 -5.30 -8.11 -27.48
N PRO A 143 -4.27 -8.70 -26.84
CA PRO A 143 -4.32 -9.19 -25.46
C PRO A 143 -4.21 -8.08 -24.38
N PHE A 144 -4.48 -6.83 -24.74
CA PHE A 144 -4.45 -5.66 -23.86
C PHE A 144 -5.67 -4.80 -24.15
N SER A 145 -6.32 -4.29 -23.10
CA SER A 145 -7.45 -3.37 -23.20
C SER A 145 -6.95 -2.07 -23.83
N LEU A 146 -7.21 -1.88 -25.11
CA LEU A 146 -7.14 -0.59 -25.76
C LEU A 146 -8.55 -0.02 -25.69
N GLU A 147 -8.74 1.02 -24.89
CA GLU A 147 -9.94 1.85 -24.91
C GLU A 147 -10.31 2.14 -26.37
N THR A 148 -11.51 1.72 -26.80
CA THR A 148 -11.95 2.01 -28.16
C THR A 148 -12.30 3.50 -28.27
N ALA A 149 -12.29 4.03 -29.50
CA ALA A 149 -12.75 5.39 -29.74
C ALA A 149 -14.20 5.60 -29.25
N TYR A 150 -15.03 4.56 -29.33
CA TYR A 150 -16.40 4.56 -28.82
C TYR A 150 -16.44 4.65 -27.29
N ASP A 151 -15.64 3.84 -26.58
CA ASP A 151 -15.57 3.85 -25.12
C ASP A 151 -15.11 5.22 -24.61
N ARG A 152 -14.10 5.81 -25.26
CA ARG A 152 -13.61 7.16 -24.97
C ARG A 152 -14.70 8.21 -25.12
N GLN A 153 -15.44 8.16 -26.22
CA GLN A 153 -16.52 9.12 -26.50
C GLN A 153 -17.69 8.98 -25.53
N MET A 154 -18.10 7.75 -25.19
CA MET A 154 -19.15 7.51 -24.21
C MET A 154 -18.75 8.00 -22.81
N ARG A 155 -17.46 7.87 -22.47
CA ARG A 155 -16.87 8.45 -21.26
C ARG A 155 -16.98 9.98 -21.30
N MET A 156 -16.46 10.64 -22.33
CA MET A 156 -16.54 12.10 -22.48
C MET A 156 -17.99 12.64 -22.43
N ILE A 157 -18.95 11.94 -23.04
CA ILE A 157 -20.37 12.31 -22.99
C ILE A 157 -20.94 12.16 -21.57
N LYS A 158 -20.62 11.06 -20.87
CA LYS A 158 -21.01 10.85 -19.47
C LYS A 158 -20.40 11.93 -18.57
N ASP A 159 -19.13 12.24 -18.80
CA ASP A 159 -18.34 13.22 -18.05
C ASP A 159 -18.89 14.63 -18.24
N GLY A 160 -19.17 15.02 -19.48
CA GLY A 160 -19.81 16.29 -19.81
C GLY A 160 -21.22 16.41 -19.19
N LYS A 161 -22.05 15.36 -19.25
CA LYS A 161 -23.36 15.37 -18.57
C LYS A 161 -23.23 15.49 -17.05
N ILE A 162 -22.18 14.91 -16.44
CA ILE A 162 -21.93 15.05 -14.99
C ILE A 162 -21.51 16.48 -14.67
N ALA A 163 -20.59 17.07 -15.44
CA ALA A 163 -20.16 18.46 -15.26
C ALA A 163 -21.34 19.44 -15.41
N GLU A 164 -22.21 19.25 -16.41
CA GLU A 164 -23.39 20.10 -16.60
C GLU A 164 -24.42 19.99 -15.47
N THR A 165 -24.54 18.80 -14.88
CA THR A 165 -25.51 18.56 -13.80
C THR A 165 -24.94 18.87 -12.42
N ASN A 166 -23.63 19.06 -12.30
CA ASN A 166 -22.96 19.37 -11.05
C ASN A 166 -22.13 20.66 -11.16
N PRO A 167 -22.69 21.82 -10.78
CA PRO A 167 -22.01 23.11 -10.89
C PRO A 167 -20.83 23.27 -9.91
N LEU A 168 -20.52 22.23 -9.12
CA LEU A 168 -19.42 22.19 -8.17
C LEU A 168 -18.18 21.45 -8.72
N VAL A 169 -18.26 20.83 -9.91
CA VAL A 169 -17.10 20.23 -10.58
C VAL A 169 -16.32 21.36 -11.25
N GLU A 170 -15.12 21.64 -10.74
CA GLU A 170 -14.20 22.62 -11.31
C GLU A 170 -13.31 21.99 -12.39
N TYR A 171 -12.54 22.80 -13.12
CA TYR A 171 -11.58 22.29 -14.11
C TYR A 171 -10.38 21.67 -13.40
N GLY A 172 -10.03 20.44 -13.77
CA GLY A 172 -8.97 19.71 -13.10
C GLY A 172 -9.02 18.21 -13.33
N GLU A 173 -8.09 17.50 -12.72
CA GLU A 173 -8.01 16.04 -12.75
C GLU A 173 -8.58 15.45 -11.44
N TYR A 174 -9.46 14.46 -11.57
CA TYR A 174 -10.18 13.83 -10.47
C TYR A 174 -10.15 12.31 -10.60
N ASN A 175 -10.19 11.60 -9.49
CA ASN A 175 -10.48 10.17 -9.44
C ASN A 175 -11.97 9.97 -9.10
N ARG A 176 -12.66 9.12 -9.83
CA ARG A 176 -14.02 8.68 -9.55
C ARG A 176 -14.00 7.40 -8.77
N THR A 177 -14.90 7.31 -7.82
CA THR A 177 -15.13 6.09 -7.05
C THR A 177 -16.56 6.05 -6.55
N ASN A 178 -16.94 4.98 -5.88
CA ASN A 178 -18.18 4.88 -5.14
C ASN A 178 -18.02 3.89 -4.00
N THR A 179 -19.03 3.80 -3.14
CA THR A 179 -19.00 2.91 -1.97
C THR A 179 -18.59 1.49 -2.33
N ARG A 180 -19.08 0.96 -3.46
CA ARG A 180 -18.77 -0.40 -3.91
C ARG A 180 -17.32 -0.55 -4.38
N THR A 181 -16.85 0.41 -5.15
CA THR A 181 -15.48 0.47 -5.68
C THR A 181 -14.48 0.62 -4.54
N GLU A 182 -14.78 1.47 -3.55
CA GLU A 182 -14.00 1.63 -2.33
C GLU A 182 -13.96 0.35 -1.50
N MET A 183 -15.11 -0.30 -1.28
CA MET A 183 -15.16 -1.58 -0.55
C MET A 183 -14.41 -2.69 -1.29
N ALA A 184 -14.50 -2.77 -2.62
CA ALA A 184 -13.73 -3.71 -3.42
C ALA A 184 -12.22 -3.49 -3.23
N GLY A 185 -11.78 -2.22 -3.23
CA GLY A 185 -10.42 -1.82 -2.89
C GLY A 185 -10.03 -2.23 -1.47
N ALA A 186 -10.87 -1.94 -0.47
CA ALA A 186 -10.63 -2.28 0.92
C ALA A 186 -10.43 -3.80 1.14
N TYR A 187 -11.22 -4.65 0.47
CA TYR A 187 -11.00 -6.10 0.48
C TYR A 187 -9.74 -6.52 -0.28
N GLY A 188 -9.39 -5.84 -1.39
CA GLY A 188 -8.12 -6.03 -2.07
C GLY A 188 -6.92 -5.76 -1.15
N LEU A 189 -6.97 -4.64 -0.40
CA LEU A 189 -5.97 -4.27 0.60
C LEU A 189 -5.87 -5.30 1.73
N MET A 190 -7.00 -5.85 2.19
CA MET A 190 -6.98 -6.93 3.20
C MET A 190 -6.26 -8.18 2.67
N ALA A 191 -6.54 -8.57 1.42
CA ALA A 191 -5.88 -9.73 0.81
C ALA A 191 -4.37 -9.52 0.72
N GLN A 192 -3.92 -8.35 0.27
CA GLN A 192 -2.51 -7.99 0.24
C GLN A 192 -1.88 -7.95 1.64
N SER A 193 -2.55 -7.31 2.59
CA SER A 193 -2.11 -7.22 3.99
C SER A 193 -1.92 -8.60 4.61
N THR A 194 -2.82 -9.53 4.26
CA THR A 194 -2.74 -10.94 4.67
C THR A 194 -1.50 -11.62 4.08
N ILE A 195 -1.14 -11.35 2.81
CA ILE A 195 0.10 -11.87 2.22
C ILE A 195 1.33 -11.35 2.98
N PHE A 196 1.42 -10.03 3.20
CA PHE A 196 2.54 -9.41 3.89
C PHE A 196 2.73 -9.96 5.31
N TYR A 197 1.64 -10.05 6.08
CA TYR A 197 1.69 -10.64 7.41
C TYR A 197 1.94 -12.15 7.39
N SER A 198 1.44 -12.89 6.39
CA SER A 198 1.71 -14.33 6.22
C SER A 198 3.20 -14.62 5.99
N VAL A 199 3.87 -13.81 5.15
CA VAL A 199 5.32 -13.87 4.94
C VAL A 199 6.06 -13.68 6.27
N TYR A 200 5.76 -12.59 6.99
CA TYR A 200 6.43 -12.28 8.24
C TYR A 200 6.15 -13.28 9.35
N SER A 201 4.89 -13.65 9.58
CA SER A 201 4.54 -14.62 10.62
C SER A 201 5.19 -15.98 10.38
N SER A 202 5.26 -16.45 9.12
CA SER A 202 5.96 -17.70 8.77
C SER A 202 7.47 -17.59 9.02
N TYR A 203 8.07 -16.44 8.70
CA TYR A 203 9.47 -16.15 8.99
C TYR A 203 9.76 -16.13 10.50
N ARG A 204 8.90 -15.46 11.27
CA ARG A 204 8.96 -15.33 12.74
C ARG A 204 8.86 -16.70 13.40
N ASP A 205 7.84 -17.48 13.03
CA ASP A 205 7.53 -18.76 13.67
C ASP A 205 8.51 -19.87 13.29
N ALA A 206 9.22 -19.73 12.16
CA ALA A 206 10.37 -20.55 11.83
C ALA A 206 11.65 -20.21 12.63
N GLY A 207 11.60 -19.19 13.50
CA GLY A 207 12.64 -18.89 14.49
C GLY A 207 13.58 -17.72 14.15
N ALA A 208 13.31 -16.91 13.11
CA ALA A 208 14.14 -15.75 12.79
C ALA A 208 13.62 -14.41 13.33
N GLY A 209 12.33 -14.28 13.63
CA GLY A 209 11.73 -13.04 14.16
C GLY A 209 11.61 -13.06 15.69
N ARG A 210 11.05 -11.99 16.27
CA ARG A 210 10.76 -11.98 17.70
C ARG A 210 9.45 -12.72 17.98
N HIS A 211 9.46 -13.63 18.95
CA HIS A 211 8.27 -14.42 19.28
C HIS A 211 7.16 -13.63 20.01
N ASP A 212 7.48 -12.45 20.55
CA ASP A 212 6.54 -11.56 21.25
C ASP A 212 5.81 -10.59 20.31
N GLU A 213 6.00 -10.71 19.00
CA GLU A 213 5.36 -9.88 17.96
C GLU A 213 4.18 -10.62 17.31
N ARG A 214 3.23 -11.08 18.14
CA ARG A 214 1.98 -11.73 17.67
C ARG A 214 1.01 -10.70 17.12
N ILE A 215 0.06 -11.13 16.28
CA ILE A 215 -0.86 -10.21 15.60
C ILE A 215 -1.62 -9.31 16.58
N GLU A 216 -2.01 -9.83 17.74
CA GLU A 216 -2.74 -9.07 18.76
C GLU A 216 -1.86 -7.94 19.34
N GLU A 217 -0.57 -8.22 19.55
CA GLU A 217 0.41 -7.27 20.05
C GLU A 217 0.72 -6.17 19.03
N LEU A 218 0.73 -6.54 17.74
CA LEU A 218 0.93 -5.59 16.63
C LEU A 218 -0.29 -4.68 16.46
N LEU A 219 -1.50 -5.23 16.51
CA LEU A 219 -2.76 -4.49 16.35
C LEU A 219 -3.01 -3.49 17.48
N ILE A 220 -2.60 -3.80 18.70
CA ILE A 220 -2.76 -2.88 19.84
C ILE A 220 -1.63 -1.87 19.97
N ALA A 221 -0.49 -2.08 19.30
CA ALA A 221 0.70 -1.24 19.43
C ALA A 221 0.40 0.27 19.25
N PRO A 222 -0.40 0.71 18.26
CA PRO A 222 -0.70 2.14 18.10
C PRO A 222 -1.38 2.80 19.30
N PHE A 223 -2.00 2.02 20.18
CA PHE A 223 -2.75 2.53 21.33
C PHE A 223 -1.99 2.38 22.64
N GLN A 224 -0.78 1.81 22.61
CA GLN A 224 0.03 1.62 23.82
C GLN A 224 0.80 2.90 24.15
N TRP A 225 0.59 3.41 25.37
CA TRP A 225 1.26 4.63 25.85
C TRP A 225 2.78 4.56 25.77
N LYS A 226 3.39 3.38 25.98
CA LYS A 226 4.84 3.21 25.88
C LYS A 226 5.41 3.60 24.51
N TYR A 227 4.65 3.44 23.43
CA TYR A 227 5.08 3.83 22.09
C TYR A 227 4.69 5.27 21.79
N LEU A 228 3.47 5.69 22.18
CA LEU A 228 3.00 7.07 21.96
C LEU A 228 3.83 8.13 22.71
N SER A 229 4.33 7.79 23.90
CA SER A 229 5.20 8.66 24.69
C SER A 229 6.65 8.66 24.23
N SER A 230 7.01 7.87 23.21
CA SER A 230 8.35 7.88 22.66
C SER A 230 8.60 9.13 21.81
N PRO A 231 9.72 9.85 22.00
CA PRO A 231 10.07 10.99 21.15
C PRO A 231 10.24 10.61 19.69
N TRP A 232 10.54 9.35 19.39
CA TRP A 232 10.66 8.84 18.02
C TRP A 232 9.32 8.64 17.34
N VAL A 233 8.21 8.71 18.08
CA VAL A 233 6.85 8.67 17.57
C VAL A 233 6.23 10.06 17.61
N TYR A 234 6.15 10.71 18.77
CA TYR A 234 5.40 11.95 18.88
C TYR A 234 6.08 13.15 18.20
N VAL A 235 7.41 13.19 18.09
CA VAL A 235 8.09 14.32 17.41
C VAL A 235 7.78 14.32 15.90
N PRO A 236 7.96 13.21 15.15
CA PRO A 236 7.54 13.16 13.75
C PRO A 236 6.06 13.48 13.55
N LEU A 237 5.17 12.97 14.41
CA LEU A 237 3.74 13.27 14.33
C LEU A 237 3.43 14.75 14.58
N ALA A 238 4.11 15.39 15.55
CA ALA A 238 3.96 16.81 15.82
C ALA A 238 4.50 17.67 14.66
N VAL A 239 5.62 17.27 14.05
CA VAL A 239 6.16 17.95 12.86
C VAL A 239 5.19 17.84 11.69
N LEU A 240 4.61 16.65 11.47
CA LEU A 240 3.58 16.45 10.44
C LEU A 240 2.35 17.33 10.69
N ALA A 241 1.80 17.29 11.91
CA ALA A 241 0.64 18.07 12.27
C ALA A 241 0.90 19.58 12.15
N GLY A 242 2.10 20.05 12.52
CA GLY A 242 2.53 21.44 12.34
C GLY A 242 2.66 21.83 10.87
N ALA A 243 3.27 20.97 10.04
CA ALA A 243 3.39 21.19 8.60
C ALA A 243 2.02 21.30 7.94
N ILE A 244 1.12 20.36 8.23
CA ILE A 244 -0.27 20.37 7.77
C ILE A 244 -1.03 21.62 8.26
N GLY A 245 -0.89 21.97 9.54
CA GLY A 245 -1.54 23.16 10.11
C GLY A 245 -1.07 24.46 9.45
N SER A 246 0.16 24.47 8.91
CA SER A 246 0.74 25.62 8.21
C SER A 246 0.44 25.68 6.71
N SER A 247 0.03 24.57 6.07
CA SER A 247 -0.19 24.51 4.62
C SER A 247 -1.48 25.17 4.13
N GLY A 248 -2.33 25.65 5.06
CA GLY A 248 -3.63 26.23 4.72
C GLY A 248 -4.66 25.16 4.31
N PRO A 249 -5.94 25.55 4.07
CA PRO A 249 -6.94 24.62 3.59
C PRO A 249 -6.59 24.09 2.20
N TYR A 250 -6.97 22.85 1.92
CA TYR A 250 -6.89 22.30 0.56
C TYR A 250 -7.68 23.20 -0.39
N ASN A 251 -7.03 23.69 -1.44
CA ASN A 251 -7.68 24.54 -2.45
C ASN A 251 -8.65 23.72 -3.32
N ASP A 252 -8.38 22.43 -3.51
CA ASP A 252 -9.19 21.54 -4.33
C ASP A 252 -10.32 20.94 -3.52
N THR A 253 -11.56 21.29 -3.87
CA THR A 253 -12.75 20.71 -3.25
C THR A 253 -13.11 19.39 -3.91
N THR A 254 -13.33 18.38 -3.09
CA THR A 254 -13.70 17.03 -3.51
C THR A 254 -15.16 16.75 -3.18
N LEU A 255 -15.94 16.29 -4.15
CA LEU A 255 -17.37 16.03 -3.93
C LEU A 255 -17.61 14.56 -3.59
N VAL A 256 -18.23 14.34 -2.44
CA VAL A 256 -18.60 13.00 -1.97
C VAL A 256 -20.07 12.93 -1.60
N ASN A 257 -20.62 11.71 -1.58
CA ASN A 257 -21.96 11.45 -1.09
C ASN A 257 -22.13 11.95 0.36
N ASP A 258 -23.28 12.56 0.65
CA ASP A 258 -23.61 13.05 2.00
C ASP A 258 -23.53 11.96 3.07
N ARG A 259 -23.85 10.70 2.74
CA ARG A 259 -23.70 9.56 3.66
C ARG A 259 -22.25 9.34 4.07
N PHE A 260 -21.31 9.38 3.12
CA PHE A 260 -19.88 9.19 3.38
C PHE A 260 -19.34 10.17 4.43
N MET A 261 -19.91 11.38 4.51
CA MET A 261 -19.51 12.40 5.48
C MET A 261 -20.20 12.26 6.84
N ASN A 262 -21.33 11.55 6.92
CA ASN A 262 -22.24 11.59 8.07
C ASN A 262 -22.46 10.24 8.77
N ASP A 263 -22.17 9.11 8.12
CA ASP A 263 -22.50 7.77 8.64
C ASP A 263 -21.35 7.04 9.34
N GLY A 264 -20.17 7.67 9.43
CA GLY A 264 -18.98 7.08 10.03
C GLY A 264 -18.11 6.25 9.08
N THR A 265 -18.52 6.10 7.80
CA THR A 265 -17.77 5.30 6.80
C THR A 265 -16.36 5.83 6.61
N ARG A 266 -16.20 7.15 6.58
CA ARG A 266 -14.90 7.82 6.44
C ARG A 266 -13.95 7.48 7.59
N GLU A 267 -14.43 7.61 8.82
CA GLU A 267 -13.66 7.33 10.03
C GLU A 267 -13.29 5.85 10.10
N PHE A 268 -14.24 4.97 9.77
CA PHE A 268 -13.99 3.54 9.69
C PHE A 268 -12.90 3.22 8.66
N LEU A 269 -13.01 3.74 7.44
CA LEU A 269 -12.03 3.53 6.39
C LEU A 269 -10.66 4.08 6.77
N THR A 270 -10.60 5.22 7.45
CA THR A 270 -9.35 5.80 7.95
C THR A 270 -8.64 4.81 8.87
N VAL A 271 -9.31 4.40 9.95
CA VAL A 271 -8.72 3.50 10.95
C VAL A 271 -8.39 2.14 10.34
N TYR A 272 -9.28 1.62 9.50
CA TYR A 272 -9.09 0.35 8.81
C TYR A 272 -7.88 0.37 7.87
N GLN A 273 -7.76 1.37 7.00
CA GLN A 273 -6.66 1.45 6.05
C GLN A 273 -5.33 1.68 6.77
N SER A 274 -5.29 2.63 7.72
CA SER A 274 -4.10 2.91 8.52
C SER A 274 -3.64 1.69 9.32
N MET A 275 -4.56 0.92 9.92
CA MET A 275 -4.19 -0.27 10.69
C MET A 275 -3.66 -1.39 9.79
N ASN A 276 -4.32 -1.66 8.67
CA ASN A 276 -3.89 -2.69 7.74
C ASN A 276 -2.52 -2.37 7.14
N ALA A 277 -2.33 -1.13 6.65
CA ALA A 277 -1.05 -0.67 6.11
C ALA A 277 0.05 -0.76 7.18
N ALA A 278 -0.14 -0.11 8.33
CA ALA A 278 0.87 -0.08 9.38
C ALA A 278 1.31 -1.47 9.84
N VAL A 279 0.36 -2.37 10.15
CA VAL A 279 0.71 -3.71 10.65
C VAL A 279 1.33 -4.57 9.56
N ALA A 280 0.71 -4.64 8.38
CA ALA A 280 1.15 -5.55 7.34
C ALA A 280 2.46 -5.09 6.68
N GLU A 281 2.59 -3.80 6.37
CA GLU A 281 3.80 -3.26 5.77
C GLU A 281 4.98 -3.32 6.73
N GLU A 282 4.83 -2.92 8.00
CA GLU A 282 5.94 -3.03 8.95
C GLU A 282 6.32 -4.49 9.24
N ALA A 283 5.35 -5.40 9.30
CA ALA A 283 5.61 -6.84 9.39
C ALA A 283 6.48 -7.32 8.21
N PHE A 284 6.09 -7.00 6.98
CA PHE A 284 6.84 -7.42 5.79
C PHE A 284 8.18 -6.70 5.66
N PHE A 285 8.18 -5.37 5.65
CA PHE A 285 9.37 -4.59 5.37
C PHE A 285 10.36 -4.60 6.52
N ARG A 286 9.92 -4.56 7.79
CA ARG A 286 10.84 -4.41 8.93
C ARG A 286 11.02 -5.76 9.59
N GLY A 287 9.92 -6.45 9.86
CA GLY A 287 9.93 -7.77 10.47
C GLY A 287 10.64 -8.84 9.63
N TYR A 288 10.46 -8.83 8.31
CA TYR A 288 11.08 -9.82 7.40
C TYR A 288 12.22 -9.24 6.56
N MET A 289 11.93 -8.26 5.69
CA MET A 289 12.86 -7.80 4.65
C MET A 289 14.10 -7.12 5.25
N ASN A 290 13.90 -6.05 6.04
CA ASN A 290 14.99 -5.32 6.68
C ASN A 290 15.75 -6.22 7.65
N HIS A 291 15.04 -7.04 8.43
CA HIS A 291 15.67 -7.97 9.34
C HIS A 291 16.61 -8.95 8.61
N THR A 292 16.15 -9.55 7.50
CA THR A 292 16.96 -10.48 6.69
C THR A 292 18.13 -9.78 6.02
N LEU A 293 17.91 -8.63 5.40
CA LEU A 293 18.95 -7.86 4.72
C LEU A 293 19.99 -7.33 5.71
N SER A 294 19.54 -6.84 6.87
CA SER A 294 20.42 -6.36 7.94
C SER A 294 21.33 -7.47 8.42
N ARG A 295 20.80 -8.67 8.68
CA ARG A 295 21.64 -9.82 9.09
C ARG A 295 22.70 -10.20 8.06
N ARG A 296 22.41 -10.02 6.76
CA ARG A 296 23.32 -10.38 5.67
C ARG A 296 24.33 -9.29 5.34
N HIS A 297 23.94 -8.02 5.40
CA HIS A 297 24.70 -6.89 4.84
C HIS A 297 25.04 -5.79 5.86
N GLY A 298 24.66 -5.97 7.13
CA GLY A 298 24.75 -4.94 8.16
C GLY A 298 23.48 -4.09 8.26
N PRO A 299 23.18 -3.51 9.43
CA PRO A 299 21.93 -2.77 9.67
C PRO A 299 21.79 -1.54 8.79
N PHE A 300 22.89 -0.85 8.49
CA PHE A 300 22.87 0.32 7.61
C PHE A 300 22.49 -0.06 6.18
N THR A 301 23.21 -1.01 5.57
CA THR A 301 22.94 -1.48 4.20
C THR A 301 21.56 -2.12 4.09
N GLY A 302 21.16 -2.92 5.09
CA GLY A 302 19.83 -3.51 5.15
C GLY A 302 18.74 -2.46 5.14
N GLY A 303 18.91 -1.42 5.97
CA GLY A 303 17.97 -0.30 6.06
C GLY A 303 17.88 0.52 4.77
N LEU A 304 19.01 0.77 4.09
CA LEU A 304 19.01 1.45 2.79
C LEU A 304 18.27 0.65 1.72
N ILE A 305 18.53 -0.66 1.62
CA ILE A 305 17.85 -1.50 0.63
C ILE A 305 16.35 -1.58 0.96
N SER A 306 16.00 -1.90 2.21
CA SER A 306 14.60 -2.03 2.64
C SER A 306 13.81 -0.73 2.49
N GLY A 307 14.37 0.42 2.89
CA GLY A 307 13.70 1.71 2.76
C GLY A 307 13.55 2.17 1.31
N THR A 308 14.52 1.85 0.45
CA THR A 308 14.38 2.09 -1.00
C THR A 308 13.26 1.25 -1.57
N LEU A 309 13.23 -0.06 -1.27
CA LEU A 309 12.17 -0.96 -1.72
C LEU A 309 10.79 -0.54 -1.22
N PHE A 310 10.71 -0.02 0.01
CA PHE A 310 9.49 0.54 0.58
C PHE A 310 8.98 1.73 -0.23
N GLY A 311 9.84 2.70 -0.55
CA GLY A 311 9.46 3.83 -1.40
C GLY A 311 9.10 3.41 -2.83
N LEU A 312 9.85 2.47 -3.42
CA LEU A 312 9.55 1.93 -4.76
C LEU A 312 8.19 1.20 -4.80
N ALA A 313 7.77 0.56 -3.71
CA ALA A 313 6.44 -0.05 -3.60
C ALA A 313 5.30 0.98 -3.67
N HIS A 314 5.61 2.27 -3.46
CA HIS A 314 4.67 3.38 -3.60
C HIS A 314 4.71 4.04 -4.99
N LEU A 315 5.53 3.54 -5.93
CA LEU A 315 5.55 4.06 -7.30
C LEU A 315 4.22 3.78 -7.99
N GLN A 316 3.49 4.85 -8.27
CA GLN A 316 2.28 4.78 -9.08
C GLN A 316 2.64 4.91 -10.56
N GLY A 317 2.09 4.05 -11.42
CA GLY A 317 2.39 4.10 -12.85
C GLY A 317 2.08 5.46 -13.47
N GLY A 318 3.11 6.11 -14.03
CA GLY A 318 3.03 7.47 -14.59
C GLY A 318 3.41 8.60 -13.63
N ALA A 319 3.59 8.33 -12.34
CA ALA A 319 4.11 9.32 -11.39
C ALA A 319 5.63 9.47 -11.54
N PRO A 320 6.19 10.70 -11.42
CA PRO A 320 7.63 10.91 -11.42
C PRO A 320 8.29 10.13 -10.28
N VAL A 321 9.47 9.55 -10.52
CA VAL A 321 10.22 8.80 -9.48
C VAL A 321 10.50 9.66 -8.24
N GLY A 322 10.62 10.98 -8.39
CA GLY A 322 10.77 11.90 -7.26
C GLY A 322 9.58 11.92 -6.29
N SER A 323 8.40 11.47 -6.72
CA SER A 323 7.18 11.44 -5.88
C SER A 323 7.25 10.43 -4.73
N VAL A 324 8.14 9.43 -4.81
CA VAL A 324 8.30 8.42 -3.74
C VAL A 324 9.41 8.75 -2.75
N LEU A 325 10.10 9.88 -2.93
CA LEU A 325 11.19 10.29 -2.04
C LEU A 325 10.74 10.38 -0.57
N PRO A 326 9.58 11.00 -0.22
CA PRO A 326 9.09 11.00 1.15
C PRO A 326 8.94 9.59 1.72
N GLN A 327 8.32 8.67 0.96
CA GLN A 327 8.09 7.29 1.35
C GLN A 327 9.42 6.55 1.54
N THR A 328 10.41 6.74 0.66
CA THR A 328 11.76 6.21 0.85
C THR A 328 12.40 6.71 2.15
N MET A 329 12.27 7.99 2.47
CA MET A 329 12.83 8.58 3.69
C MET A 329 12.15 8.04 4.96
N TYR A 330 10.82 7.89 4.96
CA TYR A 330 10.12 7.16 6.02
C TYR A 330 10.58 5.71 6.10
N GLY A 331 10.84 5.11 4.95
CA GLY A 331 11.35 3.76 4.88
C GLY A 331 12.68 3.57 5.60
N TYR A 332 13.59 4.54 5.47
CA TYR A 332 14.84 4.60 6.22
C TYR A 332 14.61 4.86 7.71
N TYR A 333 13.68 5.76 8.04
CA TYR A 333 13.35 6.07 9.43
C TYR A 333 12.81 4.85 10.19
N PHE A 334 11.89 4.09 9.59
CA PHE A 334 11.38 2.85 10.18
C PHE A 334 12.46 1.76 10.29
N ALA A 335 13.37 1.66 9.32
CA ALA A 335 14.51 0.76 9.43
C ALA A 335 15.45 1.13 10.60
N PHE A 336 15.69 2.42 10.80
CA PHE A 336 16.42 2.94 11.96
C PHE A 336 15.70 2.62 13.27
N MET A 337 14.38 2.87 13.36
CA MET A 337 13.59 2.57 14.56
C MET A 337 13.65 1.09 14.91
N GLN A 338 13.47 0.21 13.92
CA GLN A 338 13.59 -1.23 14.14
C GLN A 338 14.97 -1.59 14.71
N HIS A 339 16.04 -1.06 14.13
CA HIS A 339 17.41 -1.34 14.59
C HIS A 339 17.63 -0.84 16.03
N LYS A 340 17.23 0.41 16.30
CA LYS A 340 17.28 1.06 17.62
C LYS A 340 16.54 0.22 18.67
N ASN A 341 15.40 -0.35 18.32
CA ASN A 341 14.54 -1.09 19.23
C ASN A 341 14.86 -2.58 19.33
N GLY A 342 16.05 -2.99 18.87
CA GLY A 342 16.48 -4.38 18.95
C GLY A 342 15.61 -5.34 18.16
N GLY A 343 15.13 -4.89 16.99
CA GLY A 343 14.28 -5.67 16.10
C GLY A 343 12.78 -5.45 16.28
N ASP A 344 12.34 -4.77 17.36
CA ASP A 344 10.91 -4.57 17.66
C ASP A 344 10.25 -3.59 16.66
N ILE A 345 9.22 -4.07 15.96
CA ILE A 345 8.49 -3.30 14.96
C ILE A 345 7.30 -2.51 15.51
N ARG A 346 6.88 -2.76 16.76
CA ARG A 346 5.63 -2.21 17.32
C ARG A 346 5.65 -0.69 17.46
N GLU A 347 6.80 -0.12 17.80
CA GLU A 347 6.94 1.35 17.84
C GLU A 347 6.85 1.97 16.43
N GLY A 348 7.39 1.29 15.41
CA GLY A 348 7.25 1.68 14.01
C GLY A 348 5.80 1.61 13.54
N ILE A 349 5.08 0.55 13.90
CA ILE A 349 3.63 0.39 13.64
C ILE A 349 2.84 1.52 14.28
N ALA A 350 3.15 1.90 15.52
CA ALA A 350 2.46 2.99 16.19
C ALA A 350 2.62 4.32 15.44
N LEU A 351 3.86 4.65 15.01
CA LEU A 351 4.10 5.82 14.19
C LEU A 351 3.38 5.74 12.84
N HIS A 352 3.53 4.64 12.11
CA HIS A 352 2.93 4.45 10.78
C HIS A 352 1.41 4.61 10.84
N PHE A 353 0.75 3.96 11.80
CA PHE A 353 -0.70 4.08 11.97
C PHE A 353 -1.14 5.52 12.19
N TRP A 354 -0.55 6.23 13.15
CA TRP A 354 -0.97 7.60 13.46
C TRP A 354 -0.56 8.60 12.38
N TRP A 355 0.53 8.34 11.67
CA TRP A 355 0.94 9.09 10.49
C TRP A 355 -0.18 9.07 9.45
N ASP A 356 -0.64 7.88 9.08
CA ASP A 356 -1.71 7.70 8.09
C ASP A 356 -3.02 8.30 8.58
N VAL A 357 -3.38 8.12 9.85
CA VAL A 357 -4.60 8.72 10.42
C VAL A 357 -4.58 10.25 10.27
N ILE A 358 -3.45 10.91 10.56
CA ILE A 358 -3.33 12.36 10.43
C ILE A 358 -3.42 12.78 8.97
N ILE A 359 -2.74 12.08 8.07
CA ILE A 359 -2.77 12.36 6.62
C ILE A 359 -4.19 12.25 6.07
N PHE A 360 -4.87 11.13 6.34
CA PHE A 360 -6.23 10.89 5.89
C PHE A 360 -7.21 11.89 6.50
N ALA A 361 -7.11 12.16 7.81
CA ALA A 361 -7.96 13.16 8.47
C ALA A 361 -7.81 14.55 7.86
N TYR A 362 -6.58 14.96 7.54
CA TYR A 362 -6.33 16.22 6.85
C TYR A 362 -6.94 16.26 5.45
N GLN A 363 -6.77 15.19 4.67
CA GLN A 363 -7.28 15.14 3.30
C GLN A 363 -8.80 15.17 3.23
N PHE A 364 -9.47 14.57 4.20
CA PHE A 364 -10.92 14.65 4.27
C PHE A 364 -11.46 16.07 4.54
N GLN A 365 -10.62 17.03 4.92
CA GLN A 365 -11.03 18.44 4.96
C GLN A 365 -11.30 19.00 3.55
N ALA A 366 -10.71 18.40 2.51
CA ALA A 366 -11.00 18.74 1.12
C ALA A 366 -12.40 18.28 0.68
N TYR A 367 -13.06 17.40 1.43
CA TYR A 367 -14.28 16.73 1.01
C TYR A 367 -15.52 17.57 1.39
N LYS A 368 -16.39 17.84 0.41
CA LYS A 368 -17.69 18.49 0.59
C LYS A 368 -18.82 17.54 0.18
N ALA A 369 -19.85 17.49 1.00
CA ALA A 369 -21.04 16.68 0.75
C ALA A 369 -21.88 17.26 -0.39
N ASP A 370 -22.15 16.46 -1.43
CA ASP A 370 -23.12 16.79 -2.48
C ASP A 370 -24.52 16.28 -2.11
N ARG A 371 -25.35 17.20 -1.58
CA ARG A 371 -26.74 16.91 -1.20
C ARG A 371 -27.69 16.74 -2.40
N ARG A 372 -27.29 17.11 -3.62
CA ARG A 372 -28.13 17.03 -4.84
C ARG A 372 -27.96 15.68 -5.55
N HIS A 373 -26.82 15.00 -5.38
CA HIS A 373 -26.56 13.69 -5.98
C HIS A 373 -27.24 12.52 -5.24
N SER A 374 -27.57 12.68 -3.96
CA SER A 374 -28.03 11.59 -3.08
C SER A 374 -29.46 11.09 -3.30
N ARG A 375 -30.26 11.73 -4.17
CA ARG A 375 -31.72 11.49 -4.23
C ARG A 375 -32.22 10.54 -5.33
N SER A 376 -31.43 10.19 -6.35
CA SER A 376 -31.91 9.26 -7.39
C SER A 376 -30.88 8.71 -8.40
N LYS A 377 -29.57 8.92 -8.21
CA LYS A 377 -28.54 8.51 -9.20
C LYS A 377 -27.51 7.55 -8.59
N MET A 378 -26.85 6.75 -9.44
CA MET A 378 -25.70 5.92 -9.06
C MET A 378 -24.70 6.78 -8.29
N GLU A 379 -24.29 6.35 -7.10
CA GLU A 379 -23.27 7.04 -6.31
C GLU A 379 -21.98 7.09 -7.14
N VAL A 380 -21.52 8.28 -7.51
CA VAL A 380 -20.18 8.51 -8.07
C VAL A 380 -19.57 9.67 -7.28
N ASN A 381 -18.61 9.33 -6.43
CA ASN A 381 -17.79 10.26 -5.68
C ASN A 381 -16.61 10.67 -6.55
N PHE A 382 -16.22 11.94 -6.48
CA PHE A 382 -14.95 12.41 -7.01
C PHE A 382 -13.96 12.46 -5.83
N MET A 383 -12.69 12.21 -6.09
CA MET A 383 -11.54 12.31 -5.19
C MET A 383 -10.46 13.11 -5.94
N PRO A 384 -9.63 13.92 -5.27
CA PRO A 384 -8.49 14.54 -5.93
C PRO A 384 -7.51 13.43 -6.35
N ILE A 385 -6.52 13.71 -7.21
CA ILE A 385 -5.59 12.68 -7.74
C ILE A 385 -4.79 11.95 -6.65
N SER A 386 -4.76 12.47 -5.44
CA SER A 386 -4.30 11.70 -4.30
C SER A 386 -5.28 10.55 -4.08
N TYR A 387 -4.83 9.28 -4.14
CA TYR A 387 -5.62 8.06 -3.91
C TYR A 387 -6.28 7.44 -5.13
N THR A 388 -5.45 6.83 -5.96
CA THR A 388 -5.69 5.42 -6.27
C THR A 388 -4.47 4.67 -5.78
N MET A 389 -4.60 3.92 -4.68
CA MET A 389 -3.55 2.98 -4.29
C MET A 389 -3.46 1.93 -5.40
N ARG A 390 -2.43 2.05 -6.23
CA ARG A 390 -2.02 1.01 -7.17
C ARG A 390 -1.19 0.03 -6.36
N PHE A 391 -1.74 -1.14 -6.08
CA PHE A 391 -0.97 -2.31 -5.70
C PHE A 391 -1.08 -3.30 -6.82
#